data_AF-A0AAP9WNV4-F1
#
_entry.id   AF-A0AAP9WNV4-F1
#
_cell.length_a   1.000
_cell.length_b   1.000
_cell.length_c   1.000
_cell.angle_alpha   90.00
_cell.angle_beta   90.00
_cell.angle_gamma   90.00
#
_symmetry.space_group_name_H-M   'P 1'
#
loop_
_entity.id
_entity.type
_entity.pdbx_description
1 polymer ?
#
loop_
_entity_poly.entity_id
_entity_poly.type
_entity_poly.pdbx_seq_one_letter_code
_entity_poly.pdbx_strand_id
1 'polypeptide(L)' 'MRLEDFVAKLISLGFSVSPLPPYSIAKGNKKFWIYIEKQISEKEIVYLPLSFYNVDYKFTESLLSSYGRTLKLSERWWEN' A
#
# COMPACT_ATOMS: atom_id res chain seq x y z
N MET A 1 -11.08 -3.28 0.11
CA MET A 1 -10.44 -2.01 0.49
C MET A 1 -10.07 -1.24 -0.77
N ARG A 2 -10.33 0.07 -0.87
CA ARG A 2 -9.88 0.90 -2.01
C ARG A 2 -8.41 1.31 -1.83
N LEU A 3 -7.76 1.79 -2.89
CA LEU A 3 -6.37 2.24 -2.86
C LEU A 3 -6.10 3.30 -1.79
N GLU A 4 -6.98 4.29 -1.68
CA GLU A 4 -6.88 5.35 -0.68
C GLU A 4 -6.97 4.78 0.74
N ASP A 5 -7.96 3.93 1.03
CA ASP A 5 -8.11 3.27 2.33
C ASP A 5 -6.90 2.38 2.67
N PHE A 6 -6.38 1.66 1.68
CA PHE A 6 -5.21 0.79 1.82
C PHE A 6 -3.98 1.60 2.24
N VAL A 7 -3.74 2.72 1.58
CA VAL A 7 -2.63 3.62 1.89
C VAL A 7 -2.82 4.24 3.27
N ALA A 8 -4.00 4.78 3.55
CA ALA A 8 -4.30 5.39 4.84
C ALA A 8 -4.10 4.39 5.99
N LYS A 9 -4.53 3.13 5.80
CA LYS A 9 -4.33 2.07 6.76
C LYS A 9 -2.85 1.76 6.97
N LEU A 10 -2.05 1.65 5.92
CA LEU A 10 -0.61 1.42 6.05
C LEU A 10 0.10 2.58 6.75
N ILE A 11 -0.24 3.83 6.44
CA ILE A 11 0.29 5.00 7.14
C ILE A 11 -0.06 4.93 8.64
N SER A 12 -1.31 4.57 8.99
CA SER A 12 -1.73 4.39 10.39
C SER A 12 -0.96 3.28 11.13
N LEU A 13 -0.47 2.29 10.38
CA LEU A 13 0.39 1.21 10.89
C LEU A 13 1.87 1.60 10.94
N GLY A 14 2.22 2.84 10.62
CA GLY A 14 3.58 3.38 10.67
C GLY A 14 4.43 3.06 9.45
N PHE A 15 3.82 2.81 8.29
CA PHE A 15 4.56 2.69 7.02
C PHE A 15 4.73 4.07 6.39
N SER A 16 5.90 4.29 5.80
CA SER A 16 6.15 5.41 4.89
C SER A 16 5.60 5.06 3.52
N VAL A 17 4.88 6.00 2.90
CA VAL A 17 4.30 5.83 1.56
C VAL A 17 4.69 7.02 0.68
N SER A 18 5.21 6.75 -0.52
CA SER A 18 5.61 7.77 -1.49
C SER A 18 5.16 7.42 -2.91
N PRO A 19 4.46 8.31 -3.63
CA PRO A 19 3.96 9.61 -3.18
C PRO A 19 2.82 9.46 -2.16
N LEU A 20 2.51 10.54 -1.43
CA LEU A 20 1.30 10.62 -0.60
C LEU A 20 0.06 10.90 -1.48
N PRO A 21 -1.16 10.50 -1.05
CA PRO A 21 -2.39 10.94 -1.67
C PRO A 21 -2.54 12.48 -1.63
N PRO A 22 -3.29 13.10 -2.57
CA PRO A 22 -4.00 12.46 -3.66
C PRO A 22 -3.08 12.07 -4.83
N TYR A 23 -3.29 10.89 -5.40
CA TYR A 23 -2.57 10.36 -6.57
C TYR A 23 -2.93 11.03 -7.89
N SER A 24 -3.43 12.27 -7.83
CA SER A 24 -4.04 13.06 -8.89
C SER A 24 -3.09 13.42 -10.04
N ILE A 25 -1.81 13.06 -9.93
CA ILE A 25 -0.83 13.10 -11.03
C ILE A 25 -1.15 12.04 -12.10
N ALA A 26 -1.95 11.02 -11.78
CA ALA A 26 -2.48 10.04 -12.74
C ALA A 26 -3.62 10.63 -13.59
N LYS A 27 -3.34 11.69 -14.38
CA LYS A 27 -4.23 12.12 -15.46
C LYS A 27 -4.06 11.18 -16.66
N GLY A 28 -5.01 10.26 -16.86
CA GLY A 28 -5.11 9.38 -18.04
C GLY A 28 -4.59 7.94 -17.86
N ASN A 29 -4.40 7.20 -18.96
CA ASN A 29 -3.90 5.81 -19.03
C ASN A 29 -2.42 5.63 -18.59
N LYS A 30 -1.86 6.55 -17.81
CA LYS A 30 -0.46 6.51 -17.39
C LYS A 30 -0.33 5.76 -16.06
N LYS A 31 0.46 4.70 -16.09
CA LYS A 31 0.87 3.94 -14.91
C LYS A 31 1.54 4.88 -13.89
N PHE A 32 1.10 4.84 -12.65
CA PHE A 32 1.77 5.50 -11.53
C PHE A 32 2.29 4.45 -10.53
N TRP A 33 3.27 4.84 -9.72
CA TRP A 33 3.97 3.98 -8.79
C TRP A 33 3.78 4.48 -7.36
N ILE A 34 3.62 3.56 -6.43
CA ILE A 34 3.58 3.81 -4.99
C ILE A 34 4.64 2.93 -4.35
N TYR A 35 5.48 3.54 -3.53
CA TYR A 35 6.50 2.89 -2.74
C TYR A 35 6.06 2.86 -1.28
N ILE A 36 6.03 1.67 -0.69
CA ILE A 36 5.67 1.44 0.70
C ILE A 36 6.89 0.85 1.40
N GLU A 37 7.28 1.45 2.52
CA GLU A 37 8.38 0.94 3.32
C GLU A 37 8.13 1.08 4.82
N LYS A 38 8.73 0.19 5.60
CA LYS A 38 8.79 0.31 7.06
C LYS A 38 10.02 -0.39 7.60
N GLN A 39 10.71 0.27 8.51
CA GLN A 39 11.74 -0.37 9.31
C GLN A 39 11.09 -1.22 10.40
N ILE A 40 11.29 -2.54 10.36
CA ILE A 40 10.75 -3.49 11.34
C ILE A 40 11.75 -3.75 12.46
N SER A 41 13.04 -3.65 12.16
CA SER A 41 14.13 -3.70 13.15
C SER A 41 15.35 -2.93 12.65
N GLU A 42 16.40 -2.82 13.47
CA GLU A 42 17.67 -2.20 13.07
C GLU A 42 18.29 -2.83 11.80
N LYS A 43 17.98 -4.10 11.52
CA LYS A 43 18.55 -4.86 10.40
C LYS A 43 17.53 -5.22 9.32
N GLU A 44 16.28 -4.78 9.46
CA GLU A 44 15.21 -5.19 8.55
C GLU A 44 14.31 -4.02 8.15
N ILE A 45 14.22 -3.82 6.83
CA ILE A 45 13.28 -2.92 6.18
C ILE A 45 12.41 -3.77 5.26
N VAL A 46 11.10 -3.68 5.42
CA VAL A 46 10.15 -4.24 4.45
C VAL A 46 9.83 -3.18 3.41
N TYR A 47 9.77 -3.61 2.15
CA TYR A 47 9.53 -2.73 1.01
C TYR A 47 8.55 -3.40 0.04
N LEU A 48 7.55 -2.64 -0.42
CA LEU A 48 6.54 -3.08 -1.37
C LEU A 48 6.31 -2.00 -2.44
N PRO A 49 6.89 -2.15 -3.63
CA PRO A 49 6.59 -1.29 -4.77
C PRO A 49 5.29 -1.76 -5.43
N LEU A 50 4.33 -0.86 -5.58
CA LEU A 50 3.07 -1.10 -6.25
C LEU A 50 2.93 -0.16 -7.44
N SER A 51 2.13 -0.56 -8.41
CA SER A 51 1.87 0.26 -9.57
C SER A 51 0.45 0.08 -10.08
N PHE A 52 -0.17 1.18 -10.45
CA PHE A 52 -1.58 1.21 -10.78
C PHE A 52 -1.82 2.04 -12.04
N TYR A 53 -2.90 1.70 -12.75
CA TYR A 53 -3.43 2.50 -13.86
C TYR A 53 -4.67 3.29 -13.44
N ASN A 54 -5.32 2.89 -12.34
CA ASN A 54 -6.54 3.49 -11.85
C ASN A 54 -6.37 3.86 -10.37
N VAL A 55 -6.68 5.11 -10.02
CA VAL A 55 -6.66 5.61 -8.64
C VAL A 55 -7.80 5.02 -7.80
N ASP A 56 -8.90 4.59 -8.42
CA ASP A 56 -10.03 3.94 -7.77
C ASP A 56 -9.88 2.42 -7.65
N TYR A 57 -8.64 1.91 -7.70
CA TYR A 57 -8.37 0.47 -7.61
C TYR A 57 -8.91 -0.13 -6.31
N LYS A 58 -9.61 -1.26 -6.42
CA LYS A 58 -10.16 -2.02 -5.29
C LYS A 58 -9.42 -3.35 -5.15
N PHE A 59 -8.82 -3.59 -3.99
CA PHE A 59 -8.13 -4.85 -3.71
C PHE A 59 -9.10 -5.98 -3.38
N THR A 60 -8.78 -7.18 -3.85
CA THR A 60 -9.36 -8.44 -3.38
C THR A 60 -8.74 -8.85 -2.05
N GLU A 61 -9.44 -9.68 -1.26
CA GLU A 61 -8.90 -10.22 0.00
C GLU A 61 -7.63 -11.05 -0.20
N SER A 62 -7.52 -11.76 -1.34
CA SER A 62 -6.32 -12.52 -1.69
C SER A 62 -5.10 -11.62 -1.88
N LEU A 63 -5.27 -10.46 -2.52
CA LEU A 63 -4.20 -9.47 -2.66
C LEU A 63 -3.83 -8.83 -1.33
N LEU A 64 -4.83 -8.46 -0.51
CA LEU A 64 -4.59 -7.89 0.83
C LEU A 64 -3.85 -8.88 1.74
N SER A 65 -4.20 -10.15 1.69
CA SER A 65 -3.48 -11.25 2.37
C SER A 65 -2.05 -11.38 1.87
N SER A 66 -1.85 -11.34 0.54
CA SER A 66 -0.52 -11.46 -0.06
C SER A 66 0.39 -10.30 0.37
N TYR A 67 -0.08 -9.06 0.22
CA TYR A 67 0.67 -7.87 0.63
C TYR A 67 0.89 -7.82 2.14
N GLY A 68 -0.10 -8.23 2.94
CA GLY A 68 0.05 -8.35 4.39
C GLY A 68 1.23 -9.23 4.78
N ARG A 69 1.39 -10.39 4.13
CA ARG A 69 2.53 -11.28 4.37
C ARG A 69 3.86 -10.63 3.97
N THR A 70 3.93 -9.95 2.82
CA THR A 70 5.13 -9.22 2.39
C THR A 70 5.52 -8.13 3.39
N LEU A 71 4.53 -7.44 3.95
CA LEU A 71 4.71 -6.35 4.89
C LEU A 71 4.78 -6.81 6.37
N LYS A 72 4.78 -8.13 6.62
CA LYS A 72 4.77 -8.73 7.96
C LYS A 72 3.63 -8.23 8.87
N LEU A 73 2.46 -8.01 8.28
CA LEU A 73 1.25 -7.62 8.98
C LEU A 73 0.52 -8.86 9.53
N SER A 74 -0.31 -8.65 10.55
CA SER A 74 -1.19 -9.69 11.08
C SER A 74 -2.17 -10.18 10.02
N GLU A 75 -2.75 -11.37 10.24
CA GLU A 75 -3.90 -11.81 9.47
C GLU A 75 -5.01 -10.76 9.55
N ARG A 76 -5.72 -10.54 8.43
CA ARG A 76 -6.86 -9.61 8.35
C ARG A 76 -6.56 -8.19 8.85
N TRP A 77 -5.33 -7.72 8.68
CA TRP A 77 -4.90 -6.37 9.10
C TRP A 77 -5.76 -5.22 8.53
N TRP A 78 -6.54 -5.48 7.47
CA TRP A 78 -7.46 -4.55 6.83
C TRP A 78 -8.86 -4.51 7.44
N GLU A 79 -9.20 -5.39 8.40
CA GLU A 79 -10.56 -5.54 8.96
C GLU A 79 -10.87 -4.62 10.16
N ASN A 80 -10.03 -3.63 10.46
CA ASN A 80 -10.19 -2.72 11.62
C ASN A 80 -10.21 -1.26 11.23
#